data_AF-A0A061JUI3-F1
#
_entry.id   AF-A0A061JUI3-F1
#
_cell.length_a   1.000
_cell.length_b   1.000
_cell.length_c   1.000
_cell.angle_alpha   90.00
_cell.angle_beta   90.00
_cell.angle_gamma   90.00
#
_symmetry.space_group_name_H-M   'P 1'
#
loop_
_entity.id
_entity.type
_entity.pdbx_description
1 polymer ?
#
loop_
_entity_poly.entity_id
_entity_poly.type
_entity_poly.pdbx_seq_one_letter_code
_entity_poly.pdbx_strand_id
1 'polypeptide(L)'
;MATMMEIAGKVDWTTVLVALATGLSAAYGNVWLSIKQAKRERTSVRAALLAEVGALVELCDRREYLPYIREVAEYLEALTDEQLEEFAEDAFFLKVPISEHYNRVYQENVGRLGTLSVDEARQIVRFYQLVDSVRSDVTENGVLYEGCKQEIVWRETAGVLESALEIGRRLTSERVPMWRRWIQRGRNVDASLN
;
A
#
# COMPACT_ATOMS: atom_id res chain seq x y z
N MET A 1 26.40 50.95 41.89
CA MET A 1 27.21 50.29 40.85
C MET A 1 28.25 49.31 41.38
N ALA A 2 28.80 49.49 42.60
CA ALA A 2 29.77 48.54 43.18
C ALA A 2 29.18 47.16 43.56
N THR A 3 27.89 47.09 43.90
CA THR A 3 27.21 45.84 44.32
C THR A 3 26.87 44.87 43.18
N MET A 4 26.80 45.32 41.91
CA MET A 4 26.61 44.40 40.78
C MET A 4 27.92 43.75 40.31
N MET A 5 29.07 44.37 40.59
CA MET A 5 30.39 43.81 40.25
C MET A 5 30.86 42.73 41.24
N GLU A 6 30.43 42.81 42.50
CA GLU A 6 30.82 41.83 43.54
C GLU A 6 30.11 40.47 43.38
N ILE A 7 28.89 40.47 42.83
CA ILE A 7 28.14 39.24 42.52
C ILE A 7 28.78 38.47 41.36
N ALA A 8 29.37 39.17 40.40
CA ALA A 8 30.01 38.56 39.23
C ALA A 8 31.29 37.76 39.56
N GLY A 9 31.96 38.06 40.68
CA GLY A 9 33.16 37.36 41.13
C GLY A 9 32.91 36.08 41.94
N LYS A 10 31.65 35.77 42.27
CA LYS A 10 31.24 34.61 43.08
C LYS A 10 30.52 33.52 42.28
N VAL A 11 30.30 33.75 40.99
CA VAL A 11 29.68 32.77 40.09
C VAL A 11 30.75 31.81 39.61
N ASP A 12 30.64 30.54 40.00
CA ASP A 12 31.41 29.46 39.40
C ASP A 12 30.97 29.27 37.94
N TRP A 13 31.62 30.01 37.05
CA TRP A 13 31.39 29.95 35.61
C TRP A 13 31.53 28.53 35.06
N THR A 14 32.37 27.69 35.68
CA THR A 14 32.50 26.26 35.38
C THR A 14 31.18 25.52 35.56
N THR A 15 30.44 25.80 36.63
CA THR A 15 29.13 25.19 36.92
C THR A 15 28.07 25.62 35.89
N VAL A 16 28.07 26.90 35.52
CA VAL A 16 27.16 27.44 34.49
C VAL A 16 27.46 26.80 33.12
N LEU A 17 28.73 26.65 32.77
CA LEU A 17 29.16 26.08 31.50
C LEU A 17 28.86 24.57 31.42
N VAL A 18 29.07 23.83 32.51
CA VAL A 18 28.69 22.41 32.62
C VAL A 18 27.18 22.24 32.53
N ALA A 19 26.39 23.09 33.20
CA ALA A 19 24.93 23.04 33.12
C ALA A 19 24.42 23.31 31.69
N LEU A 20 24.99 24.31 31.00
CA LEU A 20 24.69 24.60 29.59
C LEU A 20 25.09 23.45 28.66
N ALA A 21 26.30 22.91 28.82
CA ALA A 21 26.77 21.80 28.00
C ALA A 21 25.91 20.54 28.20
N THR A 22 25.49 20.26 29.44
CA THR A 22 24.61 19.13 29.76
C THR A 22 23.21 19.33 29.20
N GLY A 23 22.63 20.54 29.34
CA GLY A 23 21.34 20.89 28.78
C GLY A 23 21.31 20.80 27.24
N LEU A 24 22.34 21.31 26.57
CA LEU A 24 22.48 21.22 25.12
C LEU A 24 22.71 19.79 24.63
N SER A 25 23.52 19.00 25.34
CA SER A 25 23.76 17.59 25.01
C SER A 25 22.50 16.74 25.17
N ALA A 26 21.73 16.95 26.23
CA ALA A 26 20.45 16.27 26.45
C ALA A 26 19.41 16.63 25.38
N ALA A 27 19.30 17.91 25.01
CA ALA A 27 18.41 18.35 23.94
C ALA A 27 18.81 17.77 22.58
N TYR A 28 20.11 17.79 22.23
CA TYR A 28 20.60 17.28 20.96
C TYR A 28 20.41 15.76 20.83
N GLY A 29 20.74 15.01 21.90
CA GLY A 29 20.57 13.56 21.92
C GLY A 29 19.12 13.13 21.67
N ASN A 30 18.16 13.81 22.33
CA ASN A 30 16.73 13.52 22.18
C ASN A 30 16.19 13.85 20.78
N VAL A 31 16.63 14.96 20.18
CA VAL A 31 16.24 15.34 18.82
C VAL A 31 16.79 14.33 17.81
N TRP A 32 18.07 13.97 17.93
CA TRP A 32 18.70 13.00 17.03
C TRP A 32 18.08 11.61 17.13
N LEU A 33 17.83 11.12 18.35
CA LEU A 33 17.15 9.84 18.58
C LEU A 33 15.74 9.85 18.00
N SER A 34 14.97 10.92 18.23
CA SER A 34 13.61 11.08 17.68
C SER A 34 13.61 11.02 16.16
N ILE A 35 14.53 11.72 15.49
CA ILE A 35 14.64 11.69 14.01
C ILE A 35 15.00 10.28 13.51
N LYS A 36 15.93 9.60 14.19
CA LYS A 36 16.34 8.24 13.82
C LYS A 36 15.20 7.24 14.00
N GLN A 37 14.44 7.38 15.08
CA GLN A 37 13.26 6.57 15.36
C GLN A 37 12.17 6.79 14.32
N ALA A 38 11.84 8.04 13.98
CA ALA A 38 10.87 8.35 12.93
C ALA A 38 11.25 7.77 11.56
N LYS A 39 12.55 7.77 11.21
CA LYS A 39 13.03 7.14 9.97
C LYS A 39 12.84 5.62 9.98
N ARG A 40 13.22 4.94 11.05
CA ARG A 40 13.06 3.48 11.21
C ARG A 40 11.58 3.10 11.17
N GLU A 41 10.77 3.91 11.85
CA GLU A 41 9.33 3.74 11.90
C GLU A 41 8.72 3.78 10.50
N ARG A 42 9.00 4.84 9.73
CA ARG A 42 8.57 4.98 8.33
C ARG A 42 8.96 3.76 7.49
N THR A 43 10.21 3.31 7.59
CA THR A 43 10.69 2.15 6.81
C THR A 43 9.94 0.88 7.19
N SER A 44 9.69 0.65 8.48
CA SER A 44 8.96 -0.51 8.97
C SER A 44 7.50 -0.52 8.51
N VAL A 45 6.79 0.61 8.67
CA VAL A 45 5.39 0.77 8.23
C VAL A 45 5.27 0.54 6.74
N ARG A 46 6.13 1.20 5.96
CA ARG A 46 6.15 1.09 4.51
C ARG A 46 6.40 -0.36 4.07
N ALA A 47 7.38 -1.04 4.66
CA ALA A 47 7.69 -2.42 4.31
C ALA A 47 6.52 -3.36 4.60
N ALA A 48 5.87 -3.21 5.76
CA ALA A 48 4.74 -4.03 6.16
C ALA A 48 3.53 -3.84 5.21
N LEU A 49 3.16 -2.60 4.91
CA LEU A 49 2.05 -2.29 4.01
C LEU A 49 2.31 -2.80 2.58
N LEU A 50 3.51 -2.58 2.04
CA LEU A 50 3.85 -3.06 0.70
C LEU A 50 3.90 -4.59 0.62
N ALA A 51 4.31 -5.27 1.70
CA ALA A 51 4.27 -6.72 1.77
C ALA A 51 2.82 -7.25 1.74
N GLU A 52 1.89 -6.64 2.48
CA GLU A 52 0.48 -7.03 2.44
C GLU A 52 -0.16 -6.78 1.06
N VAL A 53 0.06 -5.58 0.48
CA VAL A 53 -0.39 -5.26 -0.88
C VAL A 53 0.17 -6.27 -1.89
N GLY A 54 1.47 -6.60 -1.80
CA GLY A 54 2.10 -7.57 -2.67
C GLY A 54 1.50 -8.96 -2.55
N ALA A 55 1.24 -9.42 -1.32
CA ALA A 55 0.60 -10.71 -1.08
C ALA A 55 -0.82 -10.78 -1.65
N LEU A 56 -1.60 -9.70 -1.55
CA LEU A 56 -2.95 -9.63 -2.12
C LEU A 56 -2.93 -9.66 -3.65
N VAL A 57 -2.01 -8.92 -4.28
CA VAL A 57 -1.81 -8.96 -5.74
C VAL A 57 -1.40 -10.36 -6.19
N GLU A 58 -0.42 -10.97 -5.53
CA GLU A 58 0.04 -12.33 -5.87
C GLU A 58 -1.10 -13.35 -5.73
N LEU A 59 -1.92 -13.24 -4.69
CA LEU A 59 -3.06 -14.13 -4.47
C LEU A 59 -4.09 -14.01 -5.61
N CYS A 60 -4.42 -12.78 -6.03
CA CYS A 60 -5.35 -12.54 -7.12
C CYS A 60 -4.81 -13.08 -8.45
N ASP A 61 -3.51 -12.88 -8.71
CA ASP A 61 -2.85 -13.38 -9.92
C ASP A 61 -2.82 -14.92 -9.94
N ARG A 62 -2.46 -15.57 -8.82
CA ARG A 62 -2.42 -17.04 -8.74
C ARG A 62 -3.78 -17.72 -8.83
N ARG A 63 -4.84 -17.04 -8.40
CA ARG A 63 -6.21 -17.56 -8.47
C ARG A 63 -6.96 -17.14 -9.74
N GLU A 64 -6.30 -16.36 -10.60
CA GLU A 64 -6.83 -15.93 -11.90
C GLU A 64 -8.19 -15.24 -11.81
N TYR A 65 -8.42 -14.45 -10.75
CA TYR A 65 -9.70 -13.79 -10.54
C TYR A 65 -10.06 -12.81 -11.65
N LEU A 66 -9.12 -11.95 -12.06
CA LEU A 66 -9.38 -10.98 -13.12
C LEU A 66 -9.66 -11.65 -14.48
N PRO A 67 -8.84 -12.62 -14.95
CA PRO A 67 -9.18 -13.40 -16.14
C PRO A 67 -10.57 -14.04 -16.08
N TYR A 68 -10.91 -14.70 -14.96
CA TYR A 68 -12.21 -15.34 -14.80
C TYR A 68 -13.38 -14.36 -14.92
N ILE A 69 -13.32 -13.21 -14.21
CA ILE A 69 -14.40 -12.21 -14.25
C ILE A 69 -14.56 -11.66 -15.68
N ARG A 70 -13.47 -11.48 -16.42
CA ARG A 70 -13.51 -11.05 -17.83
C ARG A 70 -14.11 -12.09 -18.75
N GLU A 71 -13.72 -13.35 -18.58
CA GLU A 71 -14.25 -14.45 -19.38
C GLU A 71 -15.77 -14.58 -19.23
N VAL A 72 -16.28 -14.42 -18.00
CA VAL A 72 -17.73 -14.41 -17.76
C VAL A 72 -18.41 -13.19 -18.39
N ALA A 73 -17.80 -12.00 -18.30
CA ALA A 73 -18.33 -10.81 -18.97
C ALA A 73 -18.41 -11.00 -20.49
N GLU A 74 -17.33 -11.48 -21.11
CA GLU A 74 -17.27 -11.76 -22.56
C GLU A 74 -18.28 -12.84 -22.97
N TYR A 75 -18.45 -13.87 -22.15
CA TYR A 75 -19.44 -14.91 -22.38
C TYR A 75 -20.88 -14.35 -22.35
N LEU A 76 -21.22 -13.55 -21.34
CA LEU A 76 -22.53 -12.92 -21.22
C LEU A 76 -22.80 -11.91 -22.34
N GLU A 77 -21.78 -11.16 -22.78
CA GLU A 77 -21.87 -10.23 -23.91
C GLU A 77 -22.25 -10.93 -25.22
N ALA A 78 -21.78 -12.18 -25.40
CA ALA A 78 -22.00 -12.95 -26.62
C ALA A 78 -23.40 -13.60 -26.68
N LEU A 79 -24.14 -13.65 -25.57
CA LEU A 79 -25.47 -14.25 -25.51
C LEU A 79 -26.56 -13.26 -25.92
N THR A 80 -27.61 -13.77 -26.57
CA THR A 80 -28.85 -13.01 -26.78
C THR A 80 -29.74 -13.05 -25.54
N ASP A 81 -30.69 -12.11 -25.44
CA ASP A 81 -31.67 -12.09 -24.35
C ASP A 81 -32.45 -13.42 -24.24
N GLU A 82 -32.84 -14.00 -25.39
CA GLU A 82 -33.53 -15.31 -25.44
C GLU A 82 -32.66 -16.44 -24.86
N GLN A 83 -31.35 -16.43 -25.13
CA GLN A 83 -30.42 -17.42 -24.56
C GLN A 83 -30.20 -17.20 -23.06
N LEU A 84 -30.20 -15.95 -22.59
CA LEU A 84 -30.06 -15.62 -21.17
C LEU A 84 -31.28 -16.06 -20.34
N GLU A 85 -32.48 -16.10 -20.94
CA GLU A 85 -33.70 -16.60 -20.31
C GLU A 85 -33.66 -18.12 -20.04
N GLU A 86 -32.86 -18.87 -20.79
CA GLU A 86 -32.70 -20.33 -20.58
C GLU A 86 -31.91 -20.65 -19.29
N PHE A 87 -31.10 -19.72 -18.80
CA PHE A 87 -30.33 -19.88 -17.57
C PHE A 87 -31.15 -19.53 -16.33
N ALA A 88 -30.88 -20.20 -15.20
CA ALA A 88 -31.39 -19.75 -13.90
C ALA A 88 -30.80 -18.38 -13.53
N GLU A 89 -31.52 -17.59 -12.71
CA GLU A 89 -31.06 -16.27 -12.25
C GLU A 89 -29.69 -16.31 -11.55
N ASP A 90 -29.41 -17.41 -10.85
CA ASP A 90 -28.18 -17.65 -10.12
C ASP A 90 -27.16 -18.50 -10.90
N ALA A 91 -27.33 -18.68 -12.22
CA ALA A 91 -26.43 -19.53 -13.02
C ALA A 91 -25.00 -18.98 -13.11
N PHE A 92 -24.84 -17.65 -12.98
CA PHE A 92 -23.55 -16.96 -13.09
C PHE A 92 -23.22 -16.31 -11.76
N PHE A 93 -22.30 -16.90 -11.00
CA PHE A 93 -21.89 -16.40 -9.70
C PHE A 93 -20.37 -16.50 -9.48
N LEU A 94 -19.87 -15.69 -8.56
CA LEU A 94 -18.50 -15.74 -8.07
C LEU A 94 -18.50 -15.62 -6.54
N LYS A 95 -18.27 -16.74 -5.86
CA LYS A 95 -18.23 -16.83 -4.40
C LYS A 95 -16.79 -16.98 -3.94
N VAL A 96 -16.22 -15.91 -3.38
CA VAL A 96 -14.83 -15.93 -2.92
C VAL A 96 -14.79 -15.93 -1.39
N PRO A 97 -14.22 -16.97 -0.74
CA PRO A 97 -14.05 -16.98 0.71
C PRO A 97 -12.91 -16.05 1.09
N ILE A 98 -13.26 -14.80 1.46
CA ILE A 98 -12.33 -13.77 1.91
C ILE A 98 -12.44 -13.63 3.44
N SER A 99 -11.31 -13.75 4.14
CA SER A 99 -11.26 -13.55 5.60
C SER A 99 -11.63 -12.11 5.97
N GLU A 100 -12.32 -11.91 7.08
CA GLU A 100 -12.57 -10.59 7.66
C GLU A 100 -11.27 -9.79 7.91
N HIS A 101 -10.16 -10.50 8.16
CA HIS A 101 -8.86 -9.93 8.48
C HIS A 101 -7.88 -9.93 7.31
N TYR A 102 -8.37 -9.91 6.06
CA TYR A 102 -7.51 -9.94 4.88
C TYR A 102 -6.54 -8.74 4.78
N ASN A 103 -6.86 -7.60 5.41
CA ASN A 103 -6.09 -6.36 5.41
C ASN A 103 -5.58 -5.97 6.82
N ARG A 104 -5.26 -6.97 7.65
CA ARG A 104 -4.91 -6.76 9.07
C ARG A 104 -3.73 -5.79 9.24
N VAL A 105 -2.69 -5.88 8.41
CA VAL A 105 -1.52 -5.01 8.50
C VAL A 105 -1.90 -3.57 8.17
N TYR A 106 -2.78 -3.35 7.17
CA TYR A 106 -3.31 -2.04 6.88
C TYR A 106 -4.11 -1.45 8.05
N GLN A 107 -5.03 -2.22 8.63
CA GLN A 107 -5.84 -1.77 9.76
C GLN A 107 -4.97 -1.38 10.97
N GLU A 108 -3.95 -2.19 11.28
CA GLU A 108 -3.01 -1.93 12.38
C GLU A 108 -2.12 -0.70 12.13
N ASN A 109 -1.98 -0.23 10.88
CA ASN A 109 -1.09 0.87 10.51
C ASN A 109 -1.79 2.11 9.94
N VAL A 110 -3.12 2.15 9.89
CA VAL A 110 -3.88 3.25 9.26
C VAL A 110 -3.57 4.61 9.91
N GLY A 111 -3.42 4.66 11.24
CA GLY A 111 -3.05 5.87 11.98
C GLY A 111 -1.62 6.35 11.73
N ARG A 112 -0.80 5.54 11.06
CA ARG A 112 0.63 5.80 10.80
C ARG A 112 0.91 6.10 9.33
N LEU A 113 -0.12 6.19 8.49
CA LEU A 113 0.02 6.55 7.06
C LEU A 113 0.68 7.91 6.86
N GLY A 114 0.55 8.84 7.83
CA GLY A 114 1.24 10.14 7.81
C GLY A 114 2.77 10.05 7.83
N THR A 115 3.35 8.89 8.14
CA THR A 115 4.80 8.66 8.04
C THR A 115 5.27 8.40 6.60
N LEU A 116 4.36 8.09 5.67
CA LEU A 116 4.65 7.83 4.27
C LEU A 116 4.68 9.14 3.46
N SER A 117 5.10 9.06 2.19
CA SER A 117 4.86 10.17 1.27
C SER A 117 3.36 10.31 0.95
N VAL A 118 2.91 11.52 0.64
CA VAL A 118 1.50 11.81 0.31
C VAL A 118 1.00 10.92 -0.82
N ASP A 119 1.80 10.72 -1.87
CA ASP A 119 1.43 9.85 -2.97
C ASP A 119 1.34 8.38 -2.54
N GLU A 120 2.32 7.85 -1.80
CA GLU A 120 2.27 6.46 -1.31
C GLU A 120 1.05 6.21 -0.42
N ALA A 121 0.77 7.10 0.54
CA ALA A 121 -0.39 6.98 1.41
C ALA A 121 -1.69 6.98 0.60
N ARG A 122 -1.84 7.89 -0.36
CA ARG A 122 -3.00 7.98 -1.26
C ARG A 122 -3.20 6.70 -2.07
N GLN A 123 -2.11 6.15 -2.64
CA GLN A 123 -2.18 4.94 -3.45
C GLN A 123 -2.53 3.71 -2.61
N ILE A 124 -1.99 3.59 -1.39
CA ILE A 124 -2.32 2.50 -0.47
C ILE A 124 -3.80 2.55 -0.09
N VAL A 125 -4.32 3.72 0.30
CA VAL A 125 -5.74 3.87 0.64
C VAL A 125 -6.61 3.52 -0.57
N ARG A 126 -6.28 4.04 -1.75
CA ARG A 126 -7.03 3.75 -2.99
C ARG A 126 -7.03 2.26 -3.32
N PHE A 127 -5.90 1.57 -3.14
CA PHE A 127 -5.80 0.13 -3.33
C PHE A 127 -6.82 -0.62 -2.45
N TYR A 128 -6.81 -0.39 -1.13
CA TYR A 128 -7.72 -1.10 -0.23
C TYR A 128 -9.19 -0.75 -0.46
N GLN A 129 -9.50 0.50 -0.81
CA GLN A 129 -10.88 0.88 -1.14
C GLN A 129 -11.42 0.14 -2.39
N LEU A 130 -10.57 -0.02 -3.42
CA LEU A 130 -10.96 -0.80 -4.61
C LEU A 130 -11.10 -2.29 -4.28
N VAL A 131 -10.19 -2.84 -3.47
CA VAL A 131 -10.28 -4.25 -3.03
C VAL A 131 -11.53 -4.48 -2.17
N ASP A 132 -11.88 -3.55 -1.27
CA ASP A 132 -13.11 -3.62 -0.46
C ASP A 132 -14.37 -3.57 -1.34
N SER A 133 -14.38 -2.74 -2.40
CA SER A 133 -15.48 -2.72 -3.37
C SER A 133 -15.67 -4.09 -4.02
N VAL A 134 -14.61 -4.66 -4.60
CA VAL A 134 -14.67 -5.99 -5.24
C VAL A 134 -15.06 -7.07 -4.24
N ARG A 135 -14.52 -7.03 -3.01
CA ARG A 135 -14.89 -7.94 -1.93
C ARG A 135 -16.39 -7.89 -1.67
N SER A 136 -16.98 -6.70 -1.62
CA SER A 136 -18.41 -6.53 -1.39
C SER A 136 -19.26 -7.20 -2.48
N ASP A 137 -18.77 -7.26 -3.73
CA ASP A 137 -19.50 -7.87 -4.83
C ASP A 137 -19.44 -9.41 -4.80
N VAL A 138 -18.33 -9.99 -4.31
CA VAL A 138 -18.05 -11.44 -4.36
C VAL A 138 -18.19 -12.18 -3.02
N THR A 139 -18.67 -11.49 -1.97
CA THR A 139 -18.98 -12.08 -0.66
C THR A 139 -20.47 -12.03 -0.37
N GLU A 140 -20.91 -12.64 0.74
CA GLU A 140 -22.34 -12.81 1.07
C GLU A 140 -23.14 -11.50 0.95
N ASN A 141 -24.31 -11.57 0.30
CA ASN A 141 -25.15 -10.42 -0.10
C ASN A 141 -24.58 -9.53 -1.23
N GLY A 142 -23.44 -9.92 -1.83
CA GLY A 142 -22.85 -9.24 -2.98
C GLY A 142 -23.51 -9.62 -4.30
N VAL A 143 -23.50 -8.71 -5.28
CA VAL A 143 -24.20 -8.91 -6.56
C VAL A 143 -23.67 -10.11 -7.35
N LEU A 144 -22.36 -10.34 -7.36
CA LEU A 144 -21.77 -11.51 -8.03
C LEU A 144 -21.84 -12.76 -7.16
N TYR A 145 -21.93 -12.62 -5.83
CA TYR A 145 -22.10 -13.74 -4.92
C TYR A 145 -23.48 -14.39 -5.05
N GLU A 146 -24.55 -13.58 -5.08
CA GLU A 146 -25.93 -14.06 -5.23
C GLU A 146 -26.22 -14.55 -6.65
N GLY A 147 -25.53 -13.97 -7.64
CA GLY A 147 -25.61 -14.34 -9.04
C GLY A 147 -26.12 -13.17 -9.89
N CYS A 148 -25.54 -13.00 -11.09
CA CYS A 148 -25.84 -11.89 -11.97
C CYS A 148 -25.67 -12.26 -13.44
N LYS A 149 -26.73 -12.07 -14.24
CA LYS A 149 -26.71 -12.22 -15.71
C LYS A 149 -26.29 -10.95 -16.46
N GLN A 150 -26.16 -9.82 -15.76
CA GLN A 150 -25.86 -8.54 -16.42
C GLN A 150 -24.35 -8.43 -16.66
N GLU A 151 -23.96 -8.56 -17.92
CA GLU A 151 -22.58 -8.38 -18.42
C GLU A 151 -21.90 -7.14 -17.82
N ILE A 152 -22.60 -6.00 -17.81
CA ILE A 152 -22.04 -4.72 -17.34
C ILE A 152 -21.52 -4.80 -15.90
N VAL A 153 -22.19 -5.55 -15.01
CA VAL A 153 -21.78 -5.70 -13.60
C VAL A 153 -20.46 -6.47 -13.51
N TRP A 154 -20.30 -7.51 -14.33
CA TRP A 154 -19.05 -8.27 -14.43
C TRP A 154 -17.91 -7.39 -14.97
N ARG A 155 -18.17 -6.62 -16.04
CA ARG A 155 -17.18 -5.72 -16.63
C ARG A 155 -16.76 -4.60 -15.67
N GLU A 156 -17.69 -4.01 -14.95
CA GLU A 156 -17.41 -3.00 -13.92
C GLU A 156 -16.55 -3.60 -12.80
N THR A 157 -16.93 -4.76 -12.27
CA THR A 157 -16.15 -5.46 -11.24
C THR A 157 -14.74 -5.79 -11.72
N ALA A 158 -14.59 -6.26 -12.97
CA ALA A 158 -13.29 -6.50 -13.59
C ALA A 158 -12.45 -5.22 -13.68
N GLY A 159 -13.05 -4.09 -14.06
CA GLY A 159 -12.37 -2.80 -14.14
C GLY A 159 -11.90 -2.27 -12.78
N VAL A 160 -12.71 -2.46 -11.73
CA VAL A 160 -12.34 -2.12 -10.35
C VAL A 160 -11.18 -2.99 -9.88
N LEU A 161 -11.25 -4.31 -10.09
CA LEU A 161 -10.18 -5.24 -9.72
C LEU A 161 -8.89 -4.94 -10.49
N GLU A 162 -8.97 -4.71 -11.80
CA GLU A 162 -7.81 -4.32 -12.62
C GLU A 162 -7.15 -3.05 -12.09
N SER A 163 -7.93 -2.03 -11.77
CA SER A 163 -7.44 -0.78 -11.19
C SER A 163 -6.71 -1.01 -9.86
N ALA A 164 -7.25 -1.91 -9.01
CA ALA A 164 -6.60 -2.29 -7.76
C ALA A 164 -5.26 -2.98 -8.04
N LEU A 165 -5.24 -3.96 -8.94
CA LEU A 165 -4.02 -4.71 -9.29
C LEU A 165 -2.95 -3.81 -9.92
N GLU A 166 -3.32 -2.85 -10.77
CA GLU A 166 -2.38 -1.88 -11.35
C GLU A 166 -1.71 -1.03 -10.26
N ILE A 167 -2.50 -0.51 -9.31
CA ILE A 167 -1.98 0.26 -8.17
C ILE A 167 -1.07 -0.62 -7.31
N GLY A 168 -1.52 -1.82 -6.99
CA GLY A 168 -0.77 -2.77 -6.17
C GLY A 168 0.58 -3.12 -6.79
N ARG A 169 0.59 -3.47 -8.09
CA ARG A 169 1.82 -3.74 -8.85
C ARG A 169 2.72 -2.52 -8.93
N ARG A 170 2.18 -1.30 -9.10
CA ARG A 170 2.99 -0.07 -9.08
C ARG A 170 3.63 0.16 -7.71
N LEU A 171 2.89 -0.06 -6.63
CA LEU A 171 3.37 0.08 -5.26
C LEU A 171 4.47 -0.94 -4.91
N THR A 172 4.34 -2.18 -5.40
CA THR A 172 5.26 -3.28 -5.10
C THR A 172 6.37 -3.46 -6.13
N SER A 173 6.28 -2.81 -7.29
CA SER A 173 7.34 -2.84 -8.30
C SER A 173 8.65 -2.39 -7.68
N GLU A 174 9.69 -3.21 -7.80
CA GLU A 174 11.03 -2.83 -7.36
C GLU A 174 11.40 -1.53 -8.09
N ARG A 175 11.60 -0.44 -7.33
CA ARG A 175 12.35 0.71 -7.87
C ARG A 175 13.77 0.21 -8.11
N VAL A 176 14.04 -0.35 -9.29
CA VAL A 176 15.38 -0.79 -9.69
C VAL A 176 16.32 0.40 -9.46
N PRO A 177 17.28 0.29 -8.53
CA PRO A 177 18.20 1.38 -8.25
C PRO A 177 18.88 1.81 -9.55
N MET A 178 19.11 3.11 -9.73
CA MET A 178 19.68 3.63 -10.99
C MET A 178 20.93 2.85 -11.41
N TRP A 179 21.79 2.48 -10.45
CA TRP A 179 23.01 1.70 -10.69
C TRP A 179 22.78 0.31 -11.31
N ARG A 180 21.67 -0.40 -11.00
CA ARG A 180 21.32 -1.68 -11.64
C ARG A 180 20.91 -1.49 -13.11
N ARG A 181 20.28 -0.35 -13.45
CA ARG A 181 19.96 -0.01 -14.85
C ARG A 181 21.22 0.22 -15.70
N TRP A 182 22.30 0.75 -15.11
CA TRP A 182 23.58 0.91 -15.81
C TRP A 182 24.25 -0.44 -16.12
N ILE A 183 24.19 -1.40 -15.19
CA ILE A 183 24.79 -2.73 -15.36
C ILE A 183 24.03 -3.57 -16.40
N GLN A 184 22.69 -3.46 -16.46
CA GLN A 184 21.89 -4.15 -17.49
C GLN A 184 22.07 -3.54 -18.89
N ARG A 185 22.36 -2.23 -18.98
CA ARG A 185 22.62 -1.57 -20.27
C ARG A 185 23.97 -1.95 -20.88
N GLY A 186 24.98 -2.29 -20.06
CA GLY A 186 26.25 -2.85 -20.54
C GLY A 186 26.11 -4.28 -21.07
N ARG A 187 25.30 -5.12 -20.42
CA ARG A 187 25.16 -6.54 -20.77
C ARG A 187 24.36 -6.81 -22.05
N ASN A 188 23.47 -5.89 -22.44
CA ASN A 188 22.69 -6.01 -23.68
C ASN A 188 23.45 -5.56 -24.94
N VAL A 189 24.60 -4.87 -24.79
CA VAL A 189 25.45 -4.48 -25.94
C VAL A 189 26.35 -5.65 -26.36
N ASP A 190 26.70 -6.54 -25.43
CA ASP A 190 27.53 -7.72 -25.71
C ASP A 190 26.72 -8.88 -26.32
N ALA A 191 25.39 -8.90 -26.12
CA ALA A 191 24.50 -9.94 -26.64
C ALA A 191 23.97 -9.66 -28.06
N SER A 192 24.18 -8.45 -28.60
CA SER A 192 23.81 -8.07 -29.97
C SER A 192 24.99 -8.09 -30.95
N LEU A 193 26.16 -8.55 -30.49
CA LEU A 193 27.39 -8.68 -31.28
C LEU A 193 27.89 -10.14 -31.42
N ASN A 194 27.02 -11.13 -31.14
CA ASN A 194 27.26 -12.54 -31.46
C ASN A 194 26.11 -13.10 -32.31
#